data_AF-A0A348ZYL9-F1
#
_entry.id   AF-A0A348ZYL9-F1
#
_cell.length_a   1.000
_cell.length_b   1.000
_cell.length_c   1.000
_cell.angle_alpha   90.00
_cell.angle_beta   90.00
_cell.angle_gamma   90.00
#
_symmetry.space_group_name_H-M   'P 1'
#
loop_
_entity.id
_entity.type
_entity.pdbx_description
1 polymer ?
#
loop_
_entity_poly.entity_id
_entity_poly.type
_entity_poly.pdbx_seq_one_letter_code
_entity_poly.pdbx_strand_id
1 'polypeptide(L)'
;MNRYSRQLTTDPNTNGDANTLMNMQPDAVILATGATPLRPDIPGIDRKCVATAEDVLTKRTKVWGTVVVVGGGMVGCETAEFVLTRVEGVDRVVIVEMLGRIAGDVPATSRPFFLARLEKEGVEIHIHTTVKEITEGGVRVDCKGDPQFIEADTVVLSVGFEPDSRLARGLEGRVSELYAVGDCLKPRTIREAMAEGFTVGMKV
;
A
#
# COMPACT_ATOMS: atom_id res chain seq x y z
N MET A 1 3.38 -11.57 -44.84
CA MET A 1 4.13 -11.68 -43.58
C MET A 1 3.21 -11.20 -42.45
N ASN A 2 2.33 -12.08 -41.97
CA ASN A 2 1.25 -11.73 -41.04
C ASN A 2 1.77 -11.97 -39.61
N ARG A 3 2.36 -10.94 -38.99
CA ARG A 3 2.83 -11.01 -37.62
C ARG A 3 1.76 -10.43 -36.69
N TYR A 4 1.21 -11.29 -35.83
CA TYR A 4 0.44 -10.99 -34.61
C TYR A 4 -1.01 -10.49 -34.75
N SER A 5 -1.94 -11.41 -34.99
CA SER A 5 -3.28 -11.31 -34.39
C SER A 5 -3.32 -12.22 -33.15
N ARG A 6 -2.57 -11.88 -32.08
CA ARG A 6 -2.79 -12.52 -30.78
C ARG A 6 -4.08 -11.93 -30.22
N GLN A 7 -5.12 -12.74 -30.10
CA GLN A 7 -6.40 -12.33 -29.52
C GLN A 7 -6.21 -12.27 -28.00
N LEU A 8 -6.14 -11.06 -27.45
CA LEU A 8 -6.12 -10.87 -26.00
C LEU A 8 -7.50 -11.21 -25.44
N THR A 9 -7.56 -12.15 -24.51
CA THR A 9 -8.77 -12.46 -23.75
C THR A 9 -8.57 -12.02 -22.31
N THR A 10 -9.61 -11.45 -21.71
CA THR A 10 -9.64 -11.07 -20.30
C THR A 10 -10.85 -11.73 -19.65
N ASP A 11 -10.65 -12.28 -18.45
CA ASP A 11 -11.73 -12.81 -17.63
C ASP A 11 -11.59 -12.29 -16.19
N PRO A 12 -12.31 -11.22 -15.83
CA PRO A 12 -12.23 -10.64 -14.49
C PRO A 12 -12.90 -11.50 -13.41
N ASN A 13 -13.63 -12.56 -13.78
CA ASN A 13 -14.33 -13.43 -12.83
C ASN A 13 -13.58 -14.74 -12.56
N THR A 14 -12.49 -15.00 -13.29
CA THR A 14 -11.67 -16.18 -13.07
C THR A 14 -10.73 -15.96 -11.89
N ASN A 15 -10.80 -16.83 -10.89
CA ASN A 15 -9.80 -16.89 -9.83
C ASN A 15 -8.51 -17.53 -10.37
N GLY A 16 -7.40 -16.79 -10.35
CA GLY A 16 -6.11 -17.26 -10.86
C GLY A 16 -5.42 -18.28 -9.94
N ASP A 17 -6.15 -19.17 -9.28
CA ASP A 17 -5.56 -20.17 -8.40
C ASP A 17 -4.77 -21.25 -9.16
N ALA A 18 -3.93 -21.99 -8.44
CA ALA A 18 -3.03 -22.96 -9.05
C ALA A 18 -3.76 -24.08 -9.79
N ASN A 19 -4.95 -24.51 -9.34
CA ASN A 19 -5.68 -25.59 -9.99
C ASN A 19 -6.28 -25.12 -11.32
N THR A 20 -6.85 -23.92 -11.32
CA THR A 20 -7.39 -23.27 -12.51
C THR A 20 -6.32 -23.10 -13.57
N LEU A 21 -5.15 -22.56 -13.19
CA LEU A 21 -4.02 -22.38 -14.09
C LEU A 21 -3.50 -23.71 -14.66
N MET A 22 -3.43 -24.77 -13.85
CA MET A 22 -3.01 -26.09 -14.33
C MET A 22 -3.99 -26.71 -15.32
N ASN A 23 -5.30 -26.47 -15.16
CA ASN A 23 -6.32 -26.94 -16.09
C ASN A 23 -6.28 -26.20 -17.44
N MET A 24 -5.80 -24.96 -17.45
CA MET A 24 -5.62 -24.18 -18.69
C MET A 24 -4.44 -24.67 -19.54
N GLN A 25 -3.54 -25.47 -18.97
CA GLN A 25 -2.33 -25.99 -19.64
C GLN A 25 -1.52 -24.91 -20.37
N PRO A 26 -1.14 -23.79 -19.71
CA PRO A 26 -0.42 -22.71 -20.36
C PRO A 26 1.02 -23.13 -20.69
N ASP A 27 1.53 -22.65 -21.83
CA ASP A 27 2.95 -22.79 -22.18
C ASP A 27 3.85 -22.00 -21.20
N ALA A 28 3.38 -20.81 -20.79
CA ALA A 28 4.05 -19.94 -19.83
C ALA A 28 3.04 -19.25 -18.90
N VAL A 29 3.43 -19.05 -17.63
CA VAL A 29 2.67 -18.30 -16.65
C VAL A 29 3.46 -17.06 -16.23
N ILE A 30 2.85 -15.89 -16.36
CA ILE A 30 3.38 -14.63 -15.84
C ILE A 30 2.49 -14.18 -14.68
N LEU A 31 3.03 -14.22 -13.47
CA LEU A 31 2.38 -13.79 -12.25
C LEU A 31 2.58 -12.29 -12.04
N ALA A 32 1.46 -11.59 -11.92
CA ALA A 32 1.40 -10.17 -11.60
C ALA A 32 0.39 -9.92 -10.46
N THR A 33 0.43 -10.77 -9.43
CA THR A 33 -0.55 -10.82 -8.32
C THR A 33 -0.46 -9.65 -7.34
N GLY A 34 0.49 -8.74 -7.52
CA GLY A 34 0.66 -7.56 -6.67
C GLY A 34 1.14 -7.90 -5.25
N ALA A 35 0.79 -7.03 -4.31
CA ALA A 35 1.20 -7.09 -2.92
C ALA A 35 0.02 -6.73 -2.01
N THR A 36 0.15 -7.03 -0.72
CA THR A 36 -0.86 -6.70 0.30
C THR A 36 -0.33 -5.68 1.30
N PRO A 37 -1.20 -4.84 1.90
CA PRO A 37 -0.75 -3.88 2.92
C PRO A 37 -0.04 -4.58 4.08
N LEU A 38 1.13 -4.08 4.47
CA LEU A 38 1.92 -4.63 5.56
C LEU A 38 1.21 -4.37 6.91
N ARG A 39 1.14 -5.41 7.74
CA ARG A 39 0.62 -5.32 9.12
C ARG A 39 1.75 -5.57 10.12
N PRO A 40 2.34 -4.52 10.73
CA PRO A 40 3.41 -4.67 11.71
C PRO A 40 2.89 -5.26 13.03
N ASP A 41 3.78 -5.84 13.83
CA ASP A 41 3.46 -6.32 15.17
C ASP A 41 3.30 -5.13 16.14
N ILE A 42 2.11 -4.54 16.16
CA ILE A 42 1.72 -3.45 17.06
C ILE A 42 0.52 -3.91 17.89
N PRO A 43 0.61 -3.89 19.23
CA PRO A 43 -0.54 -4.17 20.09
C PRO A 43 -1.77 -3.33 19.69
N GLY A 44 -2.91 -4.00 19.49
CA GLY A 44 -4.16 -3.36 19.08
C GLY A 44 -4.34 -3.09 17.59
N ILE A 45 -3.44 -3.60 16.72
CA ILE A 45 -3.54 -3.42 15.26
C ILE A 45 -4.82 -4.00 14.63
N ASP A 46 -5.47 -4.98 15.28
CA ASP A 46 -6.71 -5.61 14.80
C ASP A 46 -7.98 -4.95 15.36
N ARG A 47 -7.86 -3.80 16.01
CA ARG A 47 -9.03 -3.04 16.49
C ARG A 47 -9.89 -2.54 15.33
N LYS A 48 -11.18 -2.36 15.59
CA LYS A 48 -12.17 -1.88 14.61
C LYS A 48 -11.89 -0.47 14.08
N CYS A 49 -11.19 0.37 14.85
CA CYS A 49 -10.79 1.71 14.43
C CYS A 49 -9.61 1.71 13.44
N VAL A 50 -9.01 0.54 13.16
CA VAL A 50 -7.86 0.41 12.27
C VAL A 50 -8.30 0.09 10.84
N ALA A 51 -7.85 0.89 9.88
CA ALA A 51 -8.01 0.67 8.45
C ALA A 51 -6.65 0.70 7.75
N THR A 52 -6.54 0.13 6.55
CA THR A 52 -5.37 0.34 5.70
C THR A 52 -5.57 1.57 4.81
N ALA A 53 -4.48 2.22 4.38
CA ALA A 53 -4.55 3.30 3.39
C ALA A 53 -5.28 2.84 2.11
N GLU A 54 -5.08 1.58 1.71
CA GLU A 54 -5.79 0.99 0.57
C GLU A 54 -7.32 0.98 0.78
N ASP A 55 -7.80 0.53 1.95
CA ASP A 55 -9.24 0.51 2.26
C ASP A 55 -9.86 1.90 2.28
N VAL A 56 -9.11 2.90 2.75
CA VAL A 56 -9.55 4.29 2.79
C VAL A 56 -9.62 4.88 1.38
N LEU A 57 -8.56 4.75 0.59
CA LEU A 57 -8.47 5.31 -0.77
C LEU A 57 -9.44 4.62 -1.74
N THR A 58 -9.72 3.34 -1.54
CA THR A 58 -10.72 2.57 -2.29
C THR A 58 -12.14 2.70 -1.72
N LYS A 59 -12.32 3.48 -0.65
CA LYS A 59 -13.60 3.74 0.02
C LYS A 59 -14.31 2.47 0.53
N ARG A 60 -13.56 1.41 0.84
CA ARG A 60 -14.07 0.19 1.47
C ARG A 60 -14.39 0.39 2.95
N THR A 61 -13.72 1.35 3.59
CA THR A 61 -13.91 1.68 5.00
C THR A 61 -14.26 3.16 5.17
N LYS A 62 -15.16 3.44 6.12
CA LYS A 62 -15.47 4.81 6.55
C LYS A 62 -14.43 5.28 7.57
N VAL A 63 -14.01 6.53 7.43
CA VAL A 63 -13.13 7.23 8.38
C VAL A 63 -13.83 8.48 8.88
N TRP A 64 -13.56 8.89 10.10
CA TRP A 64 -14.23 10.02 10.75
C TRP A 64 -13.41 10.54 11.94
N GLY A 65 -13.78 11.72 12.43
CA GLY A 65 -13.24 12.36 13.62
C GLY A 65 -11.77 12.74 13.46
N THR A 66 -10.98 12.45 14.49
CA THR A 66 -9.53 12.58 14.45
C THR A 66 -8.91 11.34 13.83
N VAL A 67 -8.15 11.52 12.75
CA VAL A 67 -7.49 10.44 12.02
C VAL A 67 -5.98 10.47 12.26
N VAL A 68 -5.43 9.35 12.70
CA VAL A 68 -3.97 9.15 12.73
C VAL A 68 -3.55 8.27 11.56
N VAL A 69 -2.67 8.79 10.70
CA VAL A 69 -2.04 8.02 9.62
C VAL A 69 -0.65 7.56 10.09
N VAL A 70 -0.46 6.25 10.17
CA VAL A 70 0.79 5.62 10.59
C VAL A 70 1.64 5.33 9.35
N GLY A 71 2.76 6.03 9.23
CA GLY A 71 3.64 6.00 8.07
C GLY A 71 3.47 7.23 7.19
N GLY A 72 4.59 7.90 6.95
CA GLY A 72 4.68 9.20 6.31
C GLY A 72 5.36 9.16 4.94
N GLY A 73 5.35 8.02 4.27
CA GLY A 73 5.67 7.93 2.83
C GLY A 73 4.60 8.59 1.96
N MET A 74 4.79 8.55 0.64
CA MET A 74 3.91 9.16 -0.36
C MET A 74 2.46 8.76 -0.16
N VAL A 75 2.19 7.45 -0.03
CA VAL A 75 0.83 6.92 0.19
C VAL A 75 0.23 7.46 1.49
N GLY A 76 0.99 7.51 2.58
CA GLY A 76 0.52 8.03 3.87
C GLY A 76 0.16 9.50 3.79
N CYS A 77 1.01 10.30 3.16
CA CYS A 77 0.75 11.72 2.93
C CYS A 77 -0.46 11.98 2.01
N GLU A 78 -0.58 11.26 0.90
CA GLU A 78 -1.73 11.39 0.00
C GLU A 78 -3.03 10.95 0.68
N THR A 79 -2.97 9.90 1.50
CA THR A 79 -4.11 9.46 2.30
C THR A 79 -4.50 10.51 3.33
N ALA A 80 -3.54 11.11 4.03
CA ALA A 80 -3.79 12.17 5.00
C ALA A 80 -4.47 13.40 4.34
N GLU A 81 -3.95 13.84 3.20
CA GLU A 81 -4.55 14.93 2.43
C GLU A 81 -5.96 14.56 1.94
N PHE A 82 -6.13 13.35 1.40
CA PHE A 82 -7.41 12.88 0.90
C PHE A 82 -8.47 12.84 2.00
N VAL A 83 -8.17 12.26 3.16
CA VAL A 83 -9.15 12.16 4.24
C VAL A 83 -9.49 13.53 4.82
N LEU A 84 -8.51 14.42 4.98
CA LEU A 84 -8.77 15.78 5.50
C LEU A 84 -9.63 16.62 4.54
N THR A 85 -9.39 16.50 3.24
CA THR A 85 -10.01 17.40 2.25
C THR A 85 -11.27 16.84 1.58
N ARG A 86 -11.44 15.50 1.57
CA ARG A 86 -12.50 14.83 0.79
C ARG A 86 -13.43 13.94 1.60
N VAL A 87 -13.15 13.68 2.87
CA VAL A 87 -14.02 12.86 3.72
C VAL A 87 -14.76 13.76 4.70
N GLU A 88 -16.09 13.72 4.61
CA GLU A 88 -16.96 14.44 5.55
C GLU A 88 -16.83 13.88 6.96
N GLY A 89 -16.86 14.78 7.95
CA GLY A 89 -16.77 14.41 9.37
C GLY A 89 -15.36 14.05 9.84
N VAL A 90 -14.32 14.33 9.06
CA VAL A 90 -12.92 14.33 9.51
C VAL A 90 -12.54 15.77 9.85
N ASP A 91 -12.15 16.00 11.11
CA ASP A 91 -11.86 17.35 11.62
C ASP A 91 -10.36 17.60 11.82
N ARG A 92 -9.58 16.52 12.00
CA ARG A 92 -8.14 16.58 12.30
C ARG A 92 -7.42 15.37 11.74
N VAL A 93 -6.25 15.59 11.16
CA VAL A 93 -5.39 14.52 10.63
C VAL A 93 -3.97 14.68 11.11
N VAL A 94 -3.42 13.60 11.67
CA VAL A 94 -2.03 13.53 12.17
C VAL A 94 -1.28 12.43 11.46
N ILE A 95 -0.16 12.74 10.83
CA ILE A 95 0.78 11.74 10.33
C ILE A 95 1.82 11.43 11.41
N VAL A 96 1.99 10.15 11.72
CA VAL A 96 3.05 9.64 12.60
C VAL A 96 4.08 8.89 11.74
N GLU A 97 5.31 9.39 11.71
CA GLU A 97 6.44 8.84 10.96
C GLU A 97 7.61 8.54 11.91
N MET A 98 8.10 7.30 11.89
CA MET A 98 9.19 6.85 12.76
C MET A 98 10.55 7.42 12.33
N LEU A 99 10.72 7.74 11.04
CA LEU A 99 11.92 8.30 10.46
C LEU A 99 11.96 9.82 10.66
N GLY A 100 13.12 10.41 10.38
CA GLY A 100 13.31 11.88 10.44
C GLY A 100 12.83 12.63 9.21
N ARG A 101 12.14 11.97 8.28
CA ARG A 101 11.78 12.56 6.99
C ARG A 101 10.44 12.04 6.48
N ILE A 102 9.49 12.96 6.31
CA ILE A 102 8.21 12.76 5.64
C ILE A 102 8.36 12.78 4.12
N ALA A 103 7.48 12.09 3.38
CA ALA A 103 7.43 12.03 1.92
C ALA A 103 8.81 11.72 1.31
N GLY A 104 9.52 10.74 1.89
CA GLY A 104 10.91 10.41 1.52
C GLY A 104 11.04 9.75 0.14
N ASP A 105 9.97 9.11 -0.32
CA ASP A 105 9.78 8.41 -1.58
C ASP A 105 9.13 9.27 -2.68
N VAL A 106 8.74 10.51 -2.35
CA VAL A 106 8.28 11.50 -3.35
C VAL A 106 9.49 12.07 -4.11
N PRO A 107 9.43 12.18 -5.45
CA PRO A 107 10.51 12.77 -6.25
C PRO A 107 10.93 14.15 -5.74
N ALA A 108 12.25 14.40 -5.69
CA ALA A 108 12.80 15.60 -5.09
C ALA A 108 12.29 16.92 -5.72
N THR A 109 11.92 16.88 -7.01
CA THR A 109 11.40 18.03 -7.75
C THR A 109 9.97 18.39 -7.39
N SER A 110 9.12 17.40 -7.04
CA SER A 110 7.71 17.62 -6.66
C SER A 110 7.51 17.73 -5.16
N ARG A 111 8.42 17.17 -4.36
CA ARG A 111 8.31 17.11 -2.89
C ARG A 111 8.05 18.45 -2.20
N PRO A 112 8.72 19.58 -2.55
CA PRO A 112 8.43 20.87 -1.89
C PRO A 112 6.97 21.32 -2.07
N PHE A 113 6.42 21.15 -3.27
CA PHE A 113 5.03 21.51 -3.56
C PHE A 113 4.04 20.61 -2.80
N PHE A 114 4.40 19.33 -2.67
CA PHE A 114 3.61 18.37 -1.93
C PHE A 114 3.55 18.71 -0.43
N LEU A 115 4.70 19.05 0.18
CA LEU A 115 4.74 19.46 1.59
C LEU A 115 4.01 20.78 1.84
N ALA A 116 4.17 21.76 0.95
CA ALA A 116 3.44 23.03 1.04
C ALA A 116 1.92 22.83 0.98
N ARG A 117 1.46 21.82 0.22
CA ARG A 117 0.04 21.46 0.17
C ARG A 117 -0.43 20.84 1.48
N LEU A 118 0.29 19.87 2.05
CA LEU A 118 -0.05 19.27 3.34
C LEU A 118 -0.13 20.31 4.47
N GLU A 119 0.85 21.23 4.52
CA GLU A 119 0.88 22.31 5.50
C GLU A 119 -0.30 23.28 5.30
N LYS A 120 -0.60 23.65 4.06
CA LYS A 120 -1.74 24.52 3.73
C LYS A 120 -3.08 23.90 4.16
N GLU A 121 -3.26 22.60 3.94
CA GLU A 121 -4.50 21.92 4.32
C GLU A 121 -4.59 21.66 5.84
N GLY A 122 -3.50 21.86 6.60
CA GLY A 122 -3.49 21.73 8.06
C GLY A 122 -3.21 20.31 8.57
N VAL A 123 -2.54 19.47 7.76
CA VAL A 123 -2.12 18.14 8.22
C VAL A 123 -0.99 18.28 9.25
N GLU A 124 -1.19 17.70 10.43
CA GLU A 124 -0.17 17.66 11.49
C GLU A 124 0.83 16.54 11.22
N ILE A 125 2.12 16.79 11.49
CA ILE A 125 3.20 15.87 11.14
C ILE A 125 4.12 15.65 12.34
N HIS A 126 4.22 14.39 12.79
CA HIS A 126 5.09 13.94 13.85
C HIS A 126 6.15 12.99 13.29
N ILE A 127 7.36 13.50 13.08
CA ILE A 127 8.53 12.68 12.68
C ILE A 127 9.26 12.13 13.91
N HIS A 128 10.17 11.17 13.71
CA HIS A 128 10.87 10.47 14.80
C HIS A 128 9.93 9.88 15.86
N THR A 129 8.71 9.56 15.46
CA THR A 129 7.62 9.19 16.36
C THR A 129 7.16 7.78 15.98
N THR A 130 7.32 6.84 16.91
CA THR A 130 7.00 5.42 16.70
C THR A 130 5.70 5.07 17.40
N VAL A 131 4.73 4.49 16.69
CA VAL A 131 3.52 3.92 17.33
C VAL A 131 3.90 2.67 18.11
N LYS A 132 3.53 2.64 19.39
CA LYS A 132 3.81 1.53 20.31
C LYS A 132 2.58 0.68 20.60
N GLU A 133 1.40 1.27 20.57
CA GLU A 133 0.12 0.58 20.81
C GLU A 133 -1.02 1.39 20.20
N ILE A 134 -2.02 0.69 19.66
CA ILE A 134 -3.29 1.25 19.20
C ILE A 134 -4.37 0.90 20.24
N THR A 135 -5.04 1.93 20.75
CA THR A 135 -6.10 1.81 21.76
C THR A 135 -7.46 2.10 21.13
N GLU A 136 -8.53 2.09 21.93
CA GLU A 136 -9.87 2.43 21.44
C GLU A 136 -10.07 3.93 21.18
N GLY A 137 -9.32 4.81 21.85
CA GLY A 137 -9.46 6.27 21.73
C GLY A 137 -8.24 6.98 21.12
N GLY A 138 -7.28 6.24 20.56
CA GLY A 138 -6.06 6.83 20.02
C GLY A 138 -4.87 5.89 19.97
N VAL A 139 -3.69 6.48 19.73
CA VAL A 139 -2.43 5.75 19.65
C VAL A 139 -1.45 6.20 20.73
N ARG A 140 -0.76 5.24 21.35
CA ARG A 140 0.41 5.51 22.18
C ARG A 140 1.63 5.55 21.28
N VAL A 141 2.40 6.62 21.37
CA VAL A 141 3.60 6.83 20.57
C VAL A 141 4.80 7.11 21.46
N ASP A 142 5.99 6.89 20.91
CA ASP A 142 7.26 7.26 21.51
C ASP A 142 7.99 8.19 20.54
N CYS A 143 8.26 9.43 20.97
CA CYS A 143 9.05 10.38 20.21
C CYS A 143 10.43 10.50 20.86
N LYS A 144 11.43 9.81 20.29
CA LYS A 144 12.81 9.81 20.79
C LYS A 144 12.93 9.49 22.31
N GLY A 145 12.15 8.53 22.79
CA GLY A 145 12.13 8.13 24.20
C GLY A 145 11.18 8.93 25.09
N ASP A 146 10.37 9.83 24.52
CA ASP A 146 9.29 10.54 25.21
C ASP A 146 7.93 9.89 24.87
N PRO A 147 7.30 9.15 25.82
CA PRO A 147 6.00 8.54 25.60
C PRO A 147 4.89 9.58 25.56
N GLN A 148 4.07 9.52 24.51
CA GLN A 148 2.96 10.44 24.29
C GLN A 148 1.69 9.68 23.88
N PHE A 149 0.55 10.34 23.98
CA PHE A 149 -0.72 9.82 23.50
C PHE A 149 -1.33 10.79 22.49
N ILE A 150 -1.76 10.27 21.35
CA ILE A 150 -2.45 11.03 20.32
C ILE A 150 -3.85 10.46 20.21
N GLU A 151 -4.85 11.27 20.55
CA GLU A 151 -6.26 10.92 20.40
C GLU A 151 -6.57 10.65 18.92
N ALA A 152 -7.36 9.59 18.67
CA ALA A 152 -7.79 9.22 17.33
C ALA A 152 -9.05 8.36 17.37
N ASP A 153 -10.01 8.72 16.52
CA ASP A 153 -11.22 7.93 16.25
C ASP A 153 -10.95 6.88 15.16
N THR A 154 -10.04 7.20 14.23
CA THR A 154 -9.61 6.30 13.15
C THR A 154 -8.08 6.24 13.09
N VAL A 155 -7.53 5.04 12.94
CA VAL A 155 -6.10 4.81 12.69
C VAL A 155 -5.92 4.18 11.31
N VAL A 156 -5.12 4.82 10.45
CA VAL A 156 -4.87 4.38 9.08
C VAL A 156 -3.44 3.88 8.94
N LEU A 157 -3.27 2.61 8.59
CA LEU A 157 -1.95 2.01 8.37
C LEU A 157 -1.46 2.30 6.94
N SER A 158 -0.29 2.93 6.84
CA SER A 158 0.42 3.24 5.60
C SER A 158 1.91 2.97 5.74
N VAL A 159 2.24 1.75 6.18
CA VAL A 159 3.61 1.34 6.54
C VAL A 159 4.29 0.47 5.48
N GLY A 160 3.78 0.51 4.25
CA GLY A 160 4.27 -0.26 3.11
C GLY A 160 3.45 -1.50 2.81
N PHE A 161 4.00 -2.36 1.94
CA PHE A 161 3.35 -3.55 1.40
C PHE A 161 4.28 -4.76 1.51
N GLU A 162 3.70 -5.95 1.48
CA GLU A 162 4.40 -7.23 1.41
C GLU A 162 4.04 -7.98 0.11
N PRO A 163 5.01 -8.60 -0.58
CA PRO A 163 4.74 -9.33 -1.82
C PRO A 163 3.79 -10.52 -1.62
N ASP A 164 2.78 -10.67 -2.49
CA ASP A 164 1.96 -11.89 -2.52
C ASP A 164 2.62 -12.98 -3.37
N SER A 165 3.49 -13.76 -2.72
CA SER A 165 4.25 -14.86 -3.31
C SER A 165 3.57 -16.24 -3.18
N ARG A 166 2.32 -16.31 -2.70
CA ARG A 166 1.66 -17.60 -2.40
C ARG A 166 1.43 -18.42 -3.67
N LEU A 167 0.92 -17.79 -4.72
CA LEU A 167 0.64 -18.45 -5.99
C LEU A 167 1.91 -18.89 -6.71
N ALA A 168 2.97 -18.06 -6.67
CA ALA A 168 4.28 -18.39 -7.23
C ALA A 168 4.83 -19.69 -6.66
N ARG A 169 4.90 -19.80 -5.32
CA ARG A 169 5.32 -21.02 -4.63
C ARG A 169 4.43 -22.22 -4.97
N GLY A 170 3.13 -22.00 -5.15
CA GLY A 170 2.19 -23.05 -5.51
C GLY A 170 2.34 -23.59 -6.93
N LEU A 171 3.04 -22.88 -7.82
CA LEU A 171 3.25 -23.23 -9.23
C LEU A 171 4.70 -23.62 -9.55
N GLU A 172 5.64 -23.40 -8.63
CA GLU A 172 7.04 -23.79 -8.79
C GLU A 172 7.16 -25.28 -9.16
N GLY A 173 7.83 -25.55 -10.29
CA GLY A 173 8.03 -26.91 -10.81
C GLY A 173 6.79 -27.58 -11.41
N ARG A 174 5.64 -26.88 -11.49
CA ARG A 174 4.39 -27.43 -12.05
C ARG A 174 4.05 -26.91 -13.44
N VAL A 175 4.68 -25.81 -13.86
CA VAL A 175 4.53 -25.23 -15.20
C VAL A 175 5.89 -25.14 -15.88
N SER A 176 5.89 -25.17 -17.22
CA SER A 176 7.12 -25.17 -18.02
C SER A 176 7.92 -23.88 -17.86
N GLU A 177 7.24 -22.73 -17.91
CA GLU A 177 7.83 -21.42 -17.70
C GLU A 177 7.01 -20.63 -16.68
N LEU A 178 7.68 -20.13 -15.64
CA LEU A 178 7.08 -19.33 -14.58
C LEU A 178 7.87 -18.03 -14.39
N TYR A 179 7.17 -16.91 -14.53
CA TYR A 179 7.73 -15.58 -14.32
C TYR A 179 6.92 -14.85 -13.26
N ALA A 180 7.59 -14.09 -12.38
CA ALA A 180 6.93 -13.16 -11.45
C ALA A 180 7.36 -11.73 -11.81
N VAL A 181 6.40 -10.82 -11.90
CA VAL A 181 6.61 -9.40 -12.24
C VAL A 181 5.78 -8.50 -11.35
N GLY A 182 6.16 -7.23 -11.25
CA GLY A 182 5.45 -6.27 -10.40
C GLY A 182 5.72 -6.49 -8.91
N ASP A 183 4.76 -6.11 -8.08
CA ASP A 183 4.92 -6.08 -6.63
C ASP A 183 4.89 -7.46 -5.96
N CYS A 184 4.43 -8.50 -6.67
CA CYS A 184 4.46 -9.88 -6.15
C CYS A 184 5.88 -10.44 -6.02
N LEU A 185 6.84 -9.83 -6.71
CA LEU A 185 8.27 -10.07 -6.49
C LEU A 185 8.80 -9.17 -5.38
N LYS A 186 8.60 -7.86 -5.53
CA LYS A 186 9.07 -6.84 -4.61
C LYS A 186 8.23 -5.56 -4.77
N PRO A 187 7.55 -5.08 -3.72
CA PRO A 187 6.85 -3.81 -3.74
C PRO A 187 7.75 -2.64 -4.13
N ARG A 188 7.26 -1.81 -5.07
CA ARG A 188 7.98 -0.69 -5.67
C ARG A 188 7.02 0.26 -6.39
N THR A 189 7.54 1.16 -7.23
CA THR A 189 6.71 2.11 -7.95
C THR A 189 6.12 1.48 -9.22
N ILE A 190 5.02 2.06 -9.68
CA ILE A 190 4.36 1.66 -10.93
C ILE A 190 5.31 1.64 -12.14
N ARG A 191 6.32 2.53 -12.15
CA ARG A 191 7.32 2.56 -13.23
C ARG A 191 8.12 1.27 -13.29
N GLU A 192 8.61 0.78 -12.16
CA GLU A 192 9.39 -0.46 -12.16
C GLU A 192 8.48 -1.67 -12.44
N ALA A 193 7.24 -1.67 -11.93
CA ALA A 193 6.27 -2.73 -12.23
C ALA A 193 5.99 -2.84 -13.74
N MET A 194 5.75 -1.70 -14.41
CA MET A 194 5.57 -1.64 -15.86
C MET A 194 6.82 -2.08 -16.62
N ALA A 195 8.01 -1.61 -16.21
CA ALA A 195 9.26 -1.94 -16.90
C ALA A 195 9.55 -3.45 -16.84
N GLU A 196 9.28 -4.11 -15.71
CA GLU A 196 9.43 -5.56 -15.61
C GLU A 196 8.39 -6.34 -16.41
N GLY A 197 7.12 -5.92 -16.38
CA GLY A 197 6.09 -6.52 -17.22
C GLY A 197 6.46 -6.45 -18.71
N PHE A 198 6.96 -5.29 -19.16
CA PHE A 198 7.48 -5.12 -20.52
C PHE A 198 8.66 -6.05 -20.81
N THR A 199 9.64 -6.11 -19.90
CA THR A 199 10.85 -6.93 -20.07
C THR A 199 10.53 -8.41 -20.20
N VAL A 200 9.63 -8.93 -19.35
CA VAL A 200 9.19 -10.33 -19.44
C VAL A 200 8.33 -10.56 -20.68
N GLY A 201 7.42 -9.65 -21.01
CA GLY A 201 6.61 -9.74 -22.23
C GLY A 201 7.41 -9.76 -23.53
N MET A 202 8.66 -9.29 -23.54
CA MET A 202 9.57 -9.40 -24.69
C MET A 202 10.37 -10.71 -24.73
N LYS A 203 10.35 -11.50 -23.67
CA LYS A 203 11.00 -12.81 -23.60
C LYS A 203 10.07 -13.95 -24.02
N VAL A 204 8.75 -13.79 -23.84
CA VAL A 204 7.70 -14.81 -24.06
C VAL A 204 7.02 -14.69 -25.43
#